data_AF-A0A1I7FAP6-F1
#
_entry.id   AF-A0A1I7FAP6-F1
#
_cell.length_a   1.000
_cell.length_b   1.000
_cell.length_c   1.000
_cell.angle_alpha   90.00
_cell.angle_beta   90.00
_cell.angle_gamma   90.00
#
_symmetry.space_group_name_H-M   'P 1'
#
loop_
_entity.id
_entity.type
_entity.pdbx_description
1 polymer ?
#
loop_
_entity_poly.entity_id
_entity_poly.type
_entity_poly.pdbx_seq_one_letter_code
_entity_poly.pdbx_strand_id
1 'polypeptide(L)' 'METYKVINIFEEDYGCEGLPEGIEYSVEVVLENTKTKELRNIKVPDAELYKRNIDRGDLVYFENNELRKKII' A
#
# COMPACT_ATOMS: atom_id res chain seq x y z
N MET A 1 11.27 7.15 12.92
CA MET A 1 10.30 6.57 11.98
C MET A 1 11.03 5.62 11.06
N GLU A 2 10.56 4.39 10.97
CA GLU A 2 11.05 3.46 9.94
C GLU A 2 10.54 3.91 8.58
N THR A 3 11.40 3.87 7.57
CA THR A 3 11.05 4.18 6.18
C THR A 3 11.10 2.90 5.39
N TYR A 4 10.04 2.66 4.62
CA TYR A 4 9.92 1.54 3.73
C TYR A 4 9.86 2.02 2.30
N LYS A 5 10.31 1.19 1.36
CA LYS A 5 10.04 1.36 -0.06
C LYS A 5 8.84 0.50 -0.44
N VAL A 6 7.98 0.98 -1.32
CA VAL A 6 6.93 0.15 -1.93
C VAL A 6 7.56 -0.67 -3.05
N ILE A 7 7.55 -2.00 -2.91
CA ILE A 7 8.25 -2.91 -3.83
C ILE A 7 7.28 -3.50 -4.84
N ASN A 8 6.05 -3.77 -4.39
CA ASN A 8 4.96 -4.22 -5.22
C ASN A 8 3.60 -3.86 -4.61
N ILE A 9 2.59 -3.77 -5.46
CA ILE A 9 1.18 -3.66 -5.08
C ILE A 9 0.45 -4.75 -5.87
N PHE A 10 -0.30 -5.59 -5.18
CA PHE A 10 -1.11 -6.63 -5.79
C PHE A 10 -2.57 -6.20 -5.72
N GLU A 11 -3.10 -5.81 -6.87
CA GLU A 11 -4.52 -5.58 -7.09
C GLU A 11 -5.20 -6.95 -7.24
N GLU A 12 -6.23 -7.22 -6.44
CA GLU A 12 -7.07 -8.39 -6.63
C GLU A 12 -7.90 -8.17 -7.92
N ASP A 13 -7.63 -8.95 -8.97
CA ASP A 13 -8.39 -8.90 -10.22
C ASP A 13 -9.76 -9.54 -9.97
N TYR A 14 -10.77 -8.72 -9.65
CA TYR A 14 -12.13 -9.20 -9.36
C TYR A 14 -12.93 -9.58 -10.62
N GLY A 15 -12.29 -9.67 -11.79
CA GLY A 15 -12.98 -9.88 -13.06
C GLY A 15 -13.95 -8.74 -13.41
N CYS A 16 -14.75 -8.92 -14.46
CA CYS A 16 -15.72 -7.91 -14.93
C CYS A 16 -16.95 -7.80 -14.00
N GLU A 17 -17.15 -8.81 -13.14
CA GLU A 17 -18.21 -8.85 -12.14
C GLU A 17 -17.74 -8.09 -10.89
N GLY A 18 -17.62 -6.76 -11.03
CA GLY A 18 -17.16 -5.88 -9.96
C GLY A 18 -17.79 -6.22 -8.60
N LEU A 19 -17.08 -5.89 -7.51
CA LEU A 19 -17.49 -6.24 -6.16
C LEU A 19 -18.94 -5.81 -5.86
N PRO A 20 -19.66 -6.61 -5.05
CA PRO A 20 -20.98 -6.23 -4.58
C PRO A 20 -20.96 -4.86 -3.88
N GLU A 21 -22.05 -4.12 -4.01
CA GLU A 21 -22.20 -2.79 -3.41
C GLU A 21 -21.89 -2.83 -1.91
N GLY A 22 -20.94 -1.99 -1.47
CA GLY A 22 -20.56 -1.86 -0.06
C GLY A 22 -19.31 -2.64 0.36
N ILE A 23 -18.60 -3.31 -0.55
CA ILE A 23 -17.26 -3.86 -0.25
C ILE A 23 -16.17 -2.89 -0.67
N GLU A 24 -15.32 -2.52 0.31
CA GLU A 24 -14.10 -1.75 0.06
C GLU A 24 -13.01 -2.65 -0.51
N TYR A 25 -12.61 -2.38 -1.75
CA TYR A 25 -11.45 -3.00 -2.40
C TYR A 25 -10.21 -2.76 -1.52
N SER A 26 -9.52 -3.85 -1.17
CA SER A 26 -8.22 -3.78 -0.51
C SER A 26 -7.17 -4.38 -1.42
N VAL A 27 -5.99 -3.81 -1.43
CA VAL A 27 -4.84 -4.32 -2.17
C VAL A 27 -3.75 -4.75 -1.20
N GLU A 28 -2.95 -5.74 -1.59
CA GLU A 28 -1.77 -6.13 -0.81
C GLU A 28 -0.57 -5.30 -1.25
N VAL A 29 0.06 -4.61 -0.30
CA VAL A 29 1.29 -3.84 -0.53
C VAL A 29 2.46 -4.55 0.08
N VAL A 30 3.50 -4.77 -0.73
CA VAL A 30 4.80 -5.28 -0.29
C VAL A 30 5.73 -4.11 -0.03
N LEU A 31 6.24 -4.04 1.19
CA LEU A 31 7.14 -3.01 1.68
C LEU A 31 8.51 -3.62 2.00
N GLU A 32 9.60 -2.93 1.66
CA GLU A 32 10.97 -3.27 2.09
C GLU A 32 11.46 -2.19 3.04
N ASN A 33 11.94 -2.58 4.23
CA ASN A 33 12.60 -1.67 5.14
C ASN A 33 13.89 -1.14 4.49
N THR A 34 14.01 0.17 4.36
CA THR A 34 15.16 0.81 3.70
C THR A 34 16.50 0.55 4.41
N LYS A 35 16.49 0.23 5.70
CA LYS A 35 17.68 -0.06 6.52
C LYS A 35 17.95 -1.55 6.67
N THR A 36 16.96 -2.33 7.09
CA THR A 36 17.16 -3.76 7.42
C THR A 36 16.96 -4.70 6.23
N LYS A 37 16.38 -4.19 5.13
CA LYS A 37 15.99 -4.98 3.94
C LYS A 37 14.91 -6.03 4.21
N GLU A 38 14.28 -6.01 5.38
CA GLU A 38 13.16 -6.89 5.69
C GLU A 38 11.92 -6.54 4.87
N LEU A 39 11.23 -7.57 4.41
CA LEU A 39 9.97 -7.46 3.69
C LEU A 39 8.79 -7.51 4.65
N ARG A 40 7.77 -6.70 4.36
CA ARG A 40 6.51 -6.65 5.10
C ARG A 40 5.34 -6.53 4.13
N ASN A 41 4.35 -7.40 4.29
CA ASN A 41 3.11 -7.35 3.52
C ASN A 41 2.03 -6.72 4.40
N ILE A 42 1.27 -5.78 3.83
CA ILE A 42 0.12 -5.16 4.48
C ILE A 42 -1.07 -5.14 3.54
N LYS A 43 -2.28 -5.17 4.09
CA LYS A 43 -3.50 -4.87 3.33
C LYS A 43 -3.91 -3.43 3.59
N VAL A 44 -4.20 -2.70 2.52
CA VAL A 44 -4.62 -1.29 2.57
C VAL A 44 -5.83 -1.13 1.64
N PRO A 45 -6.85 -0.35 2.02
CA PRO A 45 -7.93 -0.01 1.10
C PRO A 45 -7.37 0.67 -0.16
N ASP A 46 -7.78 0.19 -1.33
CA ASP A 46 -7.33 0.70 -2.63
C ASP A 46 -7.57 2.22 -2.74
N ALA A 47 -8.78 2.66 -2.35
CA ALA A 47 -9.16 4.07 -2.35
C ALA A 47 -8.21 4.94 -1.52
N GLU A 48 -7.67 4.42 -0.40
CA GLU A 48 -6.74 5.15 0.43
C GLU A 48 -5.33 5.21 -0.17
N LEU A 49 -4.86 4.15 -0.85
CA LEU A 49 -3.62 4.18 -1.64
C LEU A 49 -3.70 5.21 -2.77
N TYR A 50 -4.79 5.18 -3.53
CA TYR A 50 -5.03 6.11 -4.63
C TYR A 50 -5.07 7.56 -4.15
N LYS A 51 -5.84 7.83 -3.09
CA LYS A 51 -5.96 9.17 -2.48
C LYS A 51 -4.63 9.71 -1.94
N ARG A 52 -3.76 8.83 -1.45
CA ARG A 52 -2.42 9.18 -0.93
C ARG A 52 -1.36 9.21 -2.02
N ASN A 53 -1.73 8.86 -3.26
CA ASN A 53 -0.85 8.79 -4.43
C ASN A 53 0.44 8.00 -4.13
N ILE A 54 0.27 6.83 -3.51
CA ILE A 54 1.36 5.92 -3.18
C ILE A 54 1.42 4.84 -4.26
N ASP A 55 2.56 4.79 -4.95
CA ASP A 55 2.82 3.89 -6.05
C ASP A 55 4.06 3.03 -5.79
N ARG A 56 4.26 2.02 -6.64
CA ARG A 56 5.49 1.22 -6.61
C ARG A 56 6.72 2.12 -6.77
N GLY A 57 7.67 1.94 -5.86
CA GLY A 57 8.93 2.69 -5.82
C GLY A 57 8.93 3.84 -4.81
N ASP A 58 7.76 4.27 -4.34
CA ASP A 58 7.67 5.35 -3.35
C ASP A 58 8.27 4.96 -2.00
N LEU A 59 8.74 5.98 -1.29
CA LEU A 59 9.12 5.85 0.11
C LEU A 59 7.92 6.18 0.99
N VAL A 60 7.67 5.34 1.99
CA VAL A 60 6.54 5.45 2.90
C VAL A 60 6.97 5.24 4.34
N TYR A 61 6.15 5.71 5.27
CA TYR A 61 6.31 5.48 6.71
C TYR A 61 4.95 5.30 7.37
N PHE A 62 4.93 4.64 8.53
CA PHE A 62 3.72 4.53 9.32
C PHE A 62 3.60 5.71 10.28
N GLU A 63 2.43 6.33 10.31
CA GLU A 63 2.05 7.38 11.25
C GLU A 63 0.64 7.05 11.77
N ASN A 64 0.48 6.85 13.09
CA ASN A 64 -0.78 6.43 13.71
C ASN A 64 -1.41 5.19 13.06
N ASN A 65 -0.60 4.18 12.71
CA ASN A 65 -0.99 2.98 11.94
C ASN A 65 -1.45 3.23 10.49
N GLU A 66 -1.31 4.45 9.99
CA GLU A 66 -1.63 4.79 8.61
C GLU A 66 -0.37 4.91 7.76
N LEU A 67 -0.44 4.44 6.51
CA LEU A 67 0.68 4.53 5.57
C LEU A 67 0.75 5.93 4.94
N ARG A 68 1.86 6.65 5.12
CA ARG A 68 2.06 8.00 4.55
C ARG A 68 3.19 8.00 3.54
N LYS A 69 3.00 8.69 2.41
CA LYS A 69 4.06 8.94 1.42
C LYS A 69 5.07 9.92 2.00
N LYS A 70 6.35 9.57 1.89
CA LYS A 70 7.47 10.45 2.23
C LYS A 70 7.71 11.38 1.04
N ILE A 71 7.34 12.64 1.19
CA ILE A 71 7.70 13.70 0.25
C ILE A 71 9.12 14.15 0.60
N ILE A 72 10.02 14.10 -0.39
CA ILE A 72 11.42 14.53 -0.30
C ILE A 72 11.63 15.77 -1.16
#